data_AF-A0A0Q7Y4I9-F1
#
_entry.id   AF-A0A0Q7Y4I9-F1
#
_cell.length_a   1.000
_cell.length_b   1.000
_cell.length_c   1.000
_cell.angle_alpha   90.00
_cell.angle_beta   90.00
_cell.angle_gamma   90.00
#
_symmetry.space_group_name_H-M   'P 1'
#
loop_
_entity.id
_entity.type
_entity.pdbx_description
1 polymer ?
#
loop_
_entity_poly.entity_id
_entity_poly.type
_entity_poly.pdbx_seq_one_letter_code
_entity_poly.pdbx_strand_id
1 'polypeptide(L)'
;MGHDGKIIAELTAMYVRGEPTANEYEHAKLLVEKEFSEASPPPPEPKKIEKKPSKPKRKKPLWYYVIIASLVIIVSSWITEAYKEMTKSPAERAAELAQRQADEQAKVERLEREKQKALVEKAEAERVRREREVEAREREIKDRQEQKVKEAQQKAAGYHCLSAWNSSNPILIQAVKGSLRDPESFQHVSTSVMPVDPSGQHSITMQYRARNGFGGMNVGYVVGKFRNSDCHFTEIKSFSD
;
A
#
# COMPACT_ATOMS: atom_id res chain seq x y z
N MET A 1 25.50 -14.00 3.30
CA MET A 1 24.52 -13.37 4.22
C MET A 1 24.10 -14.46 5.18
N GLY A 2 24.53 -14.35 6.45
CA GLY A 2 24.32 -15.37 7.48
C GLY A 2 22.86 -15.51 7.88
N HIS A 3 22.53 -16.63 8.53
CA HIS A 3 21.19 -16.99 8.98
C HIS A 3 20.50 -15.87 9.77
N ASP A 4 21.29 -15.06 10.46
CA ASP A 4 20.88 -13.97 11.36
C ASP A 4 20.18 -12.81 10.64
N GLY A 5 20.52 -12.56 9.37
CA GLY A 5 19.86 -11.50 8.60
C GLY A 5 18.41 -11.83 8.23
N LYS A 6 18.06 -13.12 8.19
CA LYS A 6 16.72 -13.58 7.80
C LYS A 6 15.71 -13.40 8.94
N ILE A 7 16.16 -13.61 10.19
CA ILE A 7 15.33 -13.50 11.40
C ILE A 7 14.89 -12.04 11.63
N ILE A 8 15.81 -11.08 11.47
CA ILE A 8 15.49 -9.65 11.66
C ILE A 8 14.50 -9.14 10.59
N ALA A 9 14.65 -9.57 9.34
CA ALA A 9 13.75 -9.20 8.26
C ALA A 9 12.34 -9.77 8.47
N GLU A 10 12.23 -10.99 8.99
CA GLU A 10 10.96 -11.67 9.25
C GLU A 10 10.21 -11.04 10.44
N LEU A 11 10.91 -10.72 11.54
CA LEU A 11 10.37 -9.97 12.68
C LEU A 11 9.86 -8.58 12.28
N THR A 12 10.59 -7.89 11.41
CA THR A 12 10.18 -6.56 10.91
C THR A 12 8.93 -6.68 10.03
N ALA A 13 8.84 -7.72 9.19
CA ALA A 13 7.67 -7.97 8.36
C ALA A 13 6.42 -8.40 9.17
N MET A 14 6.60 -9.05 10.33
CA MET A 14 5.49 -9.37 11.25
C MET A 14 4.99 -8.14 12.00
N TYR A 15 5.89 -7.24 12.42
CA TYR A 15 5.52 -5.97 13.06
C TYR A 15 4.69 -5.08 12.12
N VAL A 16 5.09 -4.97 10.85
CA VAL A 16 4.34 -4.18 9.85
C VAL A 16 2.95 -4.78 9.54
N ARG A 17 2.77 -6.09 9.71
CA ARG A 17 1.49 -6.78 9.51
C ARG A 17 0.55 -6.71 10.71
N GLY A 18 0.99 -6.19 11.86
CA GLY A 18 0.15 -6.01 13.05
C GLY A 18 -0.27 -7.32 13.75
N GLU A 19 0.43 -8.41 13.49
CA GLU A 19 0.10 -9.74 14.02
C GLU A 19 0.61 -10.02 15.44
N PRO A 20 1.76 -9.50 15.91
CA PRO A 20 2.18 -9.69 17.30
C PRO A 20 1.71 -8.55 18.20
N THR A 21 1.30 -8.89 19.42
CA THR A 21 1.07 -7.90 20.48
C THR A 21 2.41 -7.27 20.88
N ALA A 22 2.42 -6.01 21.35
CA ALA A 22 3.64 -5.30 21.71
C ALA A 22 4.54 -6.06 22.71
N ASN A 23 3.93 -6.91 23.56
CA ASN A 23 4.66 -7.74 24.53
C ASN A 23 5.43 -8.90 23.88
N GLU A 24 4.91 -9.49 22.79
CA GLU A 24 5.59 -10.58 22.09
C GLU A 24 6.82 -10.09 21.33
N TYR A 25 6.77 -8.84 20.84
CA TYR A 25 7.92 -8.20 20.19
C TYR A 25 9.06 -7.92 21.17
N GLU A 26 8.77 -7.38 22.36
CA GLU A 26 9.80 -7.14 23.37
C GLU A 26 10.42 -8.45 23.89
N HIS A 27 9.62 -9.52 24.02
CA HIS A 27 10.15 -10.83 24.38
C HIS A 27 11.08 -11.41 23.30
N ALA A 28 10.73 -11.29 22.02
CA ALA A 28 11.58 -11.71 20.91
C ALA A 28 12.89 -10.90 20.84
N LYS A 29 12.83 -9.60 21.12
CA LYS A 29 14.01 -8.72 21.17
C LYS A 29 14.98 -9.14 22.28
N LEU A 30 14.48 -9.49 23.47
CA LEU A 30 15.31 -9.97 24.58
C LEU A 30 16.03 -11.28 24.27
N LEU A 31 15.40 -12.19 23.50
CA LEU A 31 16.03 -13.45 23.09
C LEU A 31 17.22 -13.21 22.14
N VAL A 32 17.05 -12.31 21.17
CA VAL A 32 18.13 -11.93 20.24
C VAL A 32 19.27 -11.23 20.97
N GLU A 33 18.95 -10.32 21.90
CA GLU A 33 19.97 -9.60 22.68
C GLU A 33 20.76 -10.54 23.60
N LYS A 34 20.09 -11.56 24.16
CA LYS A 34 20.74 -12.61 24.95
C LYS A 34 21.71 -13.44 24.11
N GLU A 35 21.30 -13.90 22.92
CA GLU A 35 22.18 -14.68 22.03
C GLU A 35 23.39 -13.87 21.55
N PHE A 36 23.23 -12.57 21.27
CA PHE A 36 24.34 -11.69 20.90
C PHE A 36 25.30 -11.40 22.05
N SER A 37 24.80 -11.37 23.30
CA SER A 37 25.66 -11.16 24.47
C SER A 37 26.58 -12.35 24.78
N GLU A 38 26.16 -13.56 24.41
CA GLU A 38 26.93 -14.79 24.64
C GLU A 38 27.99 -15.06 23.55
N ALA A 39 27.87 -14.43 22.37
CA ALA A 39 28.77 -14.63 21.24
C ALA A 39 29.95 -13.64 21.15
N SER A 40 30.11 -12.72 22.12
CA SER A 40 31.20 -11.77 22.11
C SER A 40 32.53 -12.48 22.44
N PRO A 41 33.50 -12.55 21.51
CA PRO A 41 34.76 -13.22 21.79
C PRO A 41 35.47 -12.54 22.96
N PRO A 42 36.13 -13.29 23.86
CA PRO A 42 36.78 -12.72 25.03
C PRO A 42 37.78 -11.64 24.59
N PRO A 43 37.87 -10.51 25.31
CA PRO A 43 38.80 -9.44 24.99
C PRO A 43 40.21 -10.03 24.88
N PRO A 44 40.98 -9.69 23.82
CA PRO A 44 42.29 -10.28 23.60
C PRO A 44 43.17 -10.06 24.81
N GLU A 45 43.78 -11.14 25.32
CA GLU A 45 44.66 -11.09 26.49
C GLU A 45 45.71 -9.98 26.32
N PRO A 46 45.97 -9.18 27.38
CA PRO A 46 46.93 -8.09 27.31
C PRO A 46 48.31 -8.65 26.99
N LYS A 47 48.77 -8.42 25.74
CA LYS A 47 50.10 -8.83 25.28
C LYS A 47 51.16 -8.28 26.24
N LYS A 48 51.88 -9.19 26.92
CA LYS A 48 53.02 -8.86 27.79
C LYS A 48 54.01 -8.02 27.01
N ILE A 49 54.15 -6.75 27.42
CA ILE A 49 55.11 -5.80 26.87
C ILE A 49 56.50 -6.26 27.30
N GLU A 50 57.19 -6.96 26.39
CA GLU A 50 58.57 -7.40 26.56
C GLU A 50 59.49 -6.17 26.61
N LYS A 51 60.16 -5.97 27.75
CA LYS A 51 61.04 -4.82 28.00
C LYS A 51 62.27 -4.90 27.10
N LYS A 52 62.31 -4.05 26.07
CA LYS A 52 63.45 -3.93 25.16
C LYS A 52 64.70 -3.36 25.86
N PRO A 53 65.91 -3.84 25.50
CA PRO A 53 67.18 -3.41 26.10
C PRO A 53 67.48 -1.93 25.82
N SER A 54 68.05 -1.28 26.84
CA SER A 54 68.40 0.15 26.84
C SER A 54 69.44 0.46 25.77
N LYS A 55 69.03 1.27 24.78
CA LYS A 55 69.92 1.72 23.70
C LYS A 55 70.86 2.83 24.18
N PRO A 56 72.11 2.87 23.68
CA PRO A 56 73.10 3.89 24.04
C PRO A 56 72.69 5.29 23.58
N LYS A 57 73.03 6.30 24.41
CA LYS A 57 72.65 7.72 24.28
C LYS A 57 73.14 8.31 22.95
N ARG A 58 72.28 8.28 21.92
CA ARG A 58 72.47 9.05 20.68
C ARG A 58 72.19 10.53 20.94
N LYS A 59 73.06 11.40 20.41
CA LYS A 59 72.88 12.85 20.45
C LYS A 59 71.56 13.20 19.77
N LYS A 60 70.72 14.00 20.45
CA LYS A 60 69.37 14.30 20.00
C LYS A 60 69.43 15.13 18.72
N PRO A 61 68.76 14.73 17.64
CA PRO A 61 68.72 15.47 16.39
C PRO A 61 67.97 16.79 16.56
N LEU A 62 68.31 17.81 15.77
CA LEU A 62 67.80 19.18 15.90
C LEU A 62 66.25 19.27 15.93
N TRP A 63 65.54 18.39 15.22
CA TRP A 63 64.07 18.34 15.20
C TRP A 63 63.44 18.03 16.56
N TYR A 64 64.18 17.40 17.48
CA TYR A 64 63.73 17.15 18.85
C TYR A 64 63.47 18.46 19.61
N TYR A 65 64.29 19.49 19.39
CA TYR A 65 64.12 20.79 20.04
C TYR A 65 62.95 21.58 19.46
N VAL A 66 62.64 21.39 18.16
CA VAL A 66 61.45 21.98 17.52
C VAL A 66 60.17 21.42 18.14
N ILE A 67 60.12 20.12 18.41
CA ILE A 67 58.97 19.49 19.08
C ILE A 67 58.85 19.95 20.54
N ILE A 68 59.94 20.09 21.27
CA ILE A 68 59.87 20.64 22.63
C ILE A 68 59.36 22.07 22.61
N ALA A 69 59.87 22.92 21.72
CA ALA A 69 59.44 24.31 21.61
C ALA A 69 57.94 24.42 21.28
N SER A 70 57.43 23.60 20.35
CA SER A 70 55.99 23.60 20.03
C SER A 70 55.13 23.11 21.19
N LEU A 71 55.57 22.07 21.92
CA LEU A 71 54.86 21.62 23.12
C LEU A 71 54.87 22.67 24.23
N VAL A 72 55.96 23.40 24.41
CA VAL A 72 56.03 24.52 25.39
C VAL A 72 55.03 25.62 25.00
N ILE A 73 54.90 25.96 23.73
CA ILE A 73 53.92 26.95 23.26
C ILE A 73 52.49 26.47 23.53
N ILE A 74 52.17 25.23 23.16
CA ILE A 74 50.84 24.65 23.40
C ILE A 74 50.55 24.66 24.91
N VAL A 75 51.43 24.09 25.73
CA VAL A 75 51.23 24.04 27.19
C VAL A 75 51.11 25.44 27.79
N SER A 76 51.92 26.42 27.33
CA SER A 76 51.80 27.80 27.80
C SER A 76 50.44 28.43 27.46
N SER A 77 49.88 28.15 26.28
CA SER A 77 48.55 28.63 25.88
C SER A 77 47.46 28.05 26.80
N TRP A 78 47.53 26.75 27.10
CA TRP A 78 46.59 26.10 28.01
C TRP A 78 46.71 26.63 29.44
N ILE A 79 47.94 26.88 29.90
CA ILE A 79 48.20 27.48 31.22
C ILE A 79 47.60 28.89 31.26
N THR A 80 47.80 29.73 30.23
CA THR A 80 47.25 31.09 30.22
C THR A 80 45.72 31.11 30.22
N GLU A 81 45.07 30.18 29.52
CA GLU A 81 43.61 30.07 29.48
C GLU A 81 43.05 29.59 30.82
N ALA A 82 43.71 28.62 31.46
CA ALA A 82 43.37 28.17 32.81
C ALA A 82 43.56 29.26 33.87
N TYR A 83 44.63 30.06 33.79
CA TYR A 83 44.81 31.21 34.69
C TYR A 83 43.70 32.25 34.52
N LYS A 84 43.29 32.53 33.28
CA LYS A 84 42.18 33.46 32.99
C LYS A 84 40.86 32.98 33.59
N GLU A 85 40.59 31.66 33.52
CA GLU A 85 39.42 31.01 34.13
C GLU A 85 39.45 31.10 35.68
N MET A 86 40.63 30.90 36.29
CA MET A 86 40.81 30.97 37.74
C MET A 86 40.69 32.40 38.28
N THR A 87 41.06 33.42 37.50
CA THR A 87 40.97 34.84 37.92
C THR A 87 39.59 35.47 37.77
N LYS A 88 38.61 34.79 37.14
CA LYS A 88 37.23 35.30 37.04
C LYS A 88 36.64 35.53 38.44
N SER A 89 36.03 36.69 38.64
CA SER A 89 35.31 37.00 39.87
C SER A 89 34.10 36.06 40.04
N PRO A 90 33.63 35.79 41.27
CA PRO A 90 32.41 35.02 41.51
C PRO A 90 31.18 35.58 40.75
N ALA A 91 31.12 36.90 40.57
CA ALA A 91 30.06 37.57 39.82
C ALA A 91 30.10 37.23 38.33
N GLU A 92 31.29 37.19 37.71
CA GLU A 92 31.44 36.79 36.29
C GLU A 92 31.07 35.33 36.07
N ARG A 93 31.43 34.44 37.01
CA ARG A 93 31.03 33.02 36.95
C ARG A 93 29.51 32.84 37.09
N ALA A 94 28.89 33.62 37.98
CA ALA A 94 27.43 33.61 38.13
C ALA A 94 26.73 34.11 36.86
N ALA A 95 27.24 35.18 36.24
CA ALA A 95 26.69 35.71 34.98
C ALA A 95 26.82 34.71 33.82
N GLU A 96 27.97 34.04 33.69
CA GLU A 96 28.18 33.01 32.67
C GLU A 96 27.25 31.80 32.86
N LEU A 97 27.05 31.36 34.10
CA LEU A 97 26.14 30.24 34.41
C LEU A 97 24.68 30.63 34.13
N ALA A 98 24.28 31.86 34.46
CA ALA A 98 22.95 32.38 34.13
C ALA A 98 22.72 32.44 32.62
N GLN A 99 23.73 32.86 31.83
CA GLN A 99 23.66 32.83 30.37
C GLN A 99 23.54 31.40 29.82
N ARG A 100 24.35 30.46 30.30
CA ARG A 100 24.26 29.05 29.89
C ARG A 100 22.89 28.45 30.18
N GLN A 101 22.31 28.74 31.34
CA GLN A 101 20.96 28.30 31.70
C GLN A 101 19.90 28.93 30.80
N ALA A 102 20.00 30.23 30.49
CA ALA A 102 19.09 30.89 29.57
C ALA A 102 19.17 30.31 28.15
N ASP A 103 20.38 30.03 27.65
CA ASP A 103 20.59 29.40 26.35
C ASP A 103 20.06 27.96 26.31
N GLU A 104 20.24 27.20 27.39
CA GLU A 104 19.71 25.84 27.50
C GLU A 104 18.18 25.85 27.54
N GLN A 105 17.57 26.74 28.31
CA GLN A 105 16.13 26.94 28.34
C GLN A 105 15.58 27.33 26.96
N ALA A 106 16.24 28.27 26.27
CA ALA A 106 15.86 28.67 24.92
C ALA A 106 15.97 27.51 23.91
N LYS A 107 16.96 26.63 24.06
CA LYS A 107 17.08 25.41 23.24
C LYS A 107 15.95 24.42 23.52
N VAL A 108 15.62 24.17 24.79
CA VAL A 108 14.51 23.29 25.18
C VAL A 108 13.19 23.81 24.64
N GLU A 109 12.91 25.10 24.80
CA GLU A 109 11.67 25.73 24.29
C GLU A 109 11.57 25.63 22.76
N ARG A 110 12.67 25.82 22.03
CA ARG A 110 12.69 25.62 20.56
C ARG A 110 12.36 24.17 20.19
N LEU A 111 12.98 23.20 20.85
CA LEU A 111 12.73 21.79 20.60
C LEU A 111 11.28 21.40 20.93
N GLU A 112 10.70 21.94 22.00
CA GLU A 112 9.30 21.71 22.36
C GLU A 112 8.35 22.30 21.33
N ARG A 113 8.61 23.52 20.85
CA ARG A 113 7.83 24.14 19.77
C ARG A 113 7.92 23.33 18.47
N GLU A 114 9.09 22.82 18.12
CA GLU A 114 9.28 21.95 16.95
C GLU A 114 8.50 20.64 17.09
N LYS A 115 8.57 19.99 18.26
CA LYS A 115 7.77 18.79 18.56
C LYS A 115 6.27 19.07 18.46
N GLN A 116 5.80 20.19 19.01
CA GLN A 116 4.39 20.58 18.92
C GLN A 116 3.96 20.82 17.48
N LYS A 117 4.76 21.53 16.68
CA LYS A 117 4.49 21.73 15.25
C LYS A 117 4.43 20.39 14.50
N ALA A 118 5.39 19.50 14.73
CA ALA A 118 5.41 18.18 14.11
C ALA A 118 4.19 17.32 14.49
N LEU A 119 3.72 17.41 15.74
CA LEU A 119 2.51 16.71 16.18
C LEU A 119 1.24 17.26 15.51
N VAL A 120 1.12 18.58 15.39
CA VAL A 120 0.00 19.22 14.70
C VAL A 120 -0.02 18.86 13.22
N GLU A 121 1.13 18.94 12.54
CA GLU A 121 1.27 18.56 11.14
C GLU A 121 0.90 17.08 10.91
N LYS A 122 1.38 16.19 11.78
CA LYS A 122 1.03 14.76 11.72
C LYS A 122 -0.46 14.53 11.92
N ALA A 123 -1.09 15.23 12.88
CA ALA A 123 -2.52 15.11 13.14
C ALA A 123 -3.35 15.65 11.95
N GLU A 124 -2.93 16.75 11.34
CA GLU A 124 -3.57 17.31 10.15
C GLU A 124 -3.45 16.36 8.94
N ALA A 125 -2.25 15.83 8.69
CA ALA A 125 -2.03 14.84 7.64
C ALA A 125 -2.91 13.59 7.82
N GLU A 126 -3.07 13.12 9.06
CA GLU A 126 -3.95 12.00 9.37
C GLU A 126 -5.43 12.33 9.14
N ARG A 127 -5.88 13.53 9.53
CA ARG A 127 -7.26 13.98 9.26
C ARG A 127 -7.57 14.01 7.76
N VAL A 128 -6.67 14.58 6.96
CA VAL A 128 -6.81 14.62 5.49
C VAL A 128 -6.84 13.21 4.91
N ARG A 129 -6.01 12.28 5.42
CA ARG A 129 -6.03 10.88 4.96
C ARG A 129 -7.37 10.21 5.26
N ARG A 130 -7.92 10.40 6.46
CA ARG A 130 -9.21 9.83 6.86
C ARG A 130 -10.36 10.40 6.02
N GLU A 131 -10.34 11.70 5.74
CA GLU A 131 -11.36 12.35 4.89
C GLU A 131 -11.37 11.78 3.47
N ARG A 132 -10.18 11.61 2.86
CA ARG A 132 -10.06 10.97 1.53
C ARG A 132 -10.54 9.52 1.53
N GLU A 133 -10.31 8.78 2.60
CA GLU A 133 -10.80 7.40 2.74
C GLU A 133 -12.33 7.34 2.85
N VAL A 134 -12.93 8.26 3.62
CA VAL A 134 -14.40 8.37 3.72
C VAL A 134 -14.99 8.72 2.35
N GLU A 135 -14.46 9.72 1.66
CA GLU A 135 -14.91 10.11 0.33
C GLU A 135 -14.80 8.96 -0.68
N ALA A 136 -13.70 8.20 -0.65
CA ALA A 136 -13.52 7.04 -1.52
C ALA A 136 -14.56 5.95 -1.26
N ARG A 137 -14.89 5.67 0.02
CA ARG A 137 -15.95 4.72 0.39
C ARG A 137 -17.33 5.17 -0.05
N GLU A 138 -17.64 6.46 0.09
CA GLU A 138 -18.92 7.01 -0.37
C GLU A 138 -19.09 6.87 -1.88
N ARG A 139 -18.03 7.14 -2.65
CA ARG A 139 -18.02 6.93 -4.11
C ARG A 139 -18.26 5.45 -4.46
N GLU A 140 -17.58 4.52 -3.79
CA GLU A 140 -17.79 3.08 -4.03
C GLU A 140 -19.22 2.63 -3.73
N ILE A 141 -19.81 3.12 -2.63
CA ILE A 141 -21.21 2.83 -2.27
C ILE A 141 -22.16 3.35 -3.33
N LYS A 142 -21.95 4.58 -3.81
CA LYS A 142 -22.75 5.19 -4.86
C LYS A 142 -22.66 4.40 -6.17
N ASP A 143 -21.45 4.08 -6.62
CA ASP A 143 -21.23 3.32 -7.85
C ASP A 143 -21.90 1.93 -7.78
N ARG A 144 -21.80 1.26 -6.62
CA ARG A 144 -22.46 -0.03 -6.38
C ARG A 144 -23.98 0.09 -6.40
N GLN A 145 -24.55 1.17 -5.86
CA GLN A 145 -25.99 1.42 -5.91
C GLN A 145 -26.46 1.69 -7.34
N GLU A 146 -25.74 2.52 -8.10
CA GLU A 146 -26.04 2.79 -9.50
C GLU A 146 -25.95 1.53 -10.36
N GLN A 147 -24.95 0.68 -10.13
CA GLN A 147 -24.84 -0.60 -10.82
C GLN A 147 -26.02 -1.51 -10.51
N LYS A 148 -26.42 -1.65 -9.24
CA LYS A 148 -27.61 -2.43 -8.86
C LYS A 148 -28.89 -1.91 -9.50
N VAL A 149 -29.04 -0.59 -9.61
CA VAL A 149 -30.19 0.02 -10.31
C VAL A 149 -30.16 -0.32 -11.79
N LYS A 150 -28.99 -0.21 -12.46
CA LYS A 150 -28.83 -0.58 -13.87
C LYS A 150 -29.10 -2.06 -14.12
N GLU A 151 -28.60 -2.94 -13.26
CA GLU A 151 -28.85 -4.39 -13.33
C GLU A 151 -30.34 -4.70 -13.12
N ALA A 152 -30.99 -4.05 -12.16
CA ALA A 152 -32.42 -4.19 -11.93
C ALA A 152 -33.25 -3.70 -13.12
N GLN A 153 -32.85 -2.59 -13.76
CA GLN A 153 -33.48 -2.07 -14.97
C GLN A 153 -33.28 -3.01 -16.16
N GLN A 154 -32.07 -3.54 -16.37
CA GLN A 154 -31.79 -4.52 -17.42
C GLN A 154 -32.60 -5.80 -17.23
N LYS A 155 -32.72 -6.27 -15.97
CA LYS A 155 -33.56 -7.41 -15.63
C LYS A 155 -35.04 -7.14 -15.86
N ALA A 156 -35.53 -5.97 -15.44
CA ALA A 156 -36.92 -5.56 -15.66
C ALA A 156 -37.27 -5.35 -17.15
N ALA A 157 -36.26 -5.06 -17.99
CA ALA A 157 -36.39 -4.97 -19.43
C ALA A 157 -36.17 -6.32 -20.16
N GLY A 158 -35.79 -7.38 -19.44
CA GLY A 158 -35.58 -8.72 -20.00
C GLY A 158 -34.26 -8.91 -20.77
N TYR A 159 -33.34 -7.94 -20.71
CA TYR A 159 -32.06 -8.00 -21.42
C TYR A 159 -31.09 -9.02 -20.82
N HIS A 160 -31.25 -9.40 -19.56
CA HIS A 160 -30.45 -10.46 -18.92
C HIS A 160 -30.67 -11.84 -19.55
N CYS A 161 -31.76 -12.04 -20.29
CA CYS A 161 -32.04 -13.26 -21.04
C CYS A 161 -31.50 -13.23 -22.49
N LEU A 162 -30.84 -12.15 -22.89
CA LEU A 162 -30.23 -11.99 -24.21
C LEU A 162 -28.71 -12.07 -24.09
N SER A 163 -28.05 -12.44 -25.18
CA SER A 163 -26.60 -12.34 -25.32
C SER A 163 -26.16 -10.88 -25.28
N ALA A 164 -25.15 -10.57 -24.48
CA ALA A 164 -24.59 -9.23 -24.35
C ALA A 164 -23.96 -8.68 -25.66
N TRP A 165 -23.57 -9.57 -26.59
CA TRP A 165 -22.85 -9.18 -27.81
C TRP A 165 -23.77 -8.79 -28.98
N ASN A 166 -24.82 -9.59 -29.22
CA ASN A 166 -25.68 -9.44 -30.39
C ASN A 166 -27.17 -9.40 -30.05
N SER A 167 -27.51 -9.30 -28.77
CA SER A 167 -28.90 -9.27 -28.27
C SER A 167 -29.75 -10.47 -28.69
N SER A 168 -29.14 -11.58 -29.09
CA SER A 168 -29.86 -12.79 -29.48
C SER A 168 -30.23 -13.66 -28.28
N ASN A 169 -31.27 -14.49 -28.40
CA ASN A 169 -31.62 -15.50 -27.40
C ASN A 169 -31.28 -16.90 -27.94
N PRO A 170 -30.34 -17.65 -27.33
CA PRO A 170 -29.89 -18.95 -27.84
C PRO A 170 -31.00 -20.00 -27.94
N ILE A 171 -31.93 -20.03 -26.98
CA ILE A 171 -33.06 -20.98 -26.96
C ILE A 171 -34.01 -20.69 -28.12
N LEU A 172 -34.32 -19.41 -28.36
CA LEU A 172 -35.18 -19.00 -29.47
C LEU A 172 -34.52 -19.28 -30.83
N ILE A 173 -33.20 -19.06 -30.95
CA ILE A 173 -32.44 -19.43 -32.15
C ILE A 173 -32.54 -20.93 -32.40
N GLN A 174 -32.34 -21.75 -31.37
CA GLN A 174 -32.39 -23.21 -31.50
C GLN A 174 -33.79 -23.68 -31.90
N ALA A 175 -34.84 -23.09 -31.32
CA ALA A 175 -36.23 -23.37 -31.68
C ALA A 175 -36.52 -23.04 -33.15
N VAL A 176 -36.09 -21.86 -33.64
CA VAL A 176 -36.27 -21.48 -35.05
C VAL A 176 -35.48 -22.41 -35.97
N LYS A 177 -34.20 -22.65 -35.68
CA LYS A 177 -33.37 -23.58 -36.47
C LYS A 177 -34.00 -24.96 -36.57
N GLY A 178 -34.57 -25.48 -35.48
CA GLY A 178 -35.24 -26.78 -35.45
C GLY A 178 -36.51 -26.85 -36.31
N SER A 179 -37.15 -25.71 -36.61
CA SER A 179 -38.31 -25.63 -37.51
C SER A 179 -37.96 -25.39 -38.99
N LEU A 180 -36.71 -25.03 -39.30
CA LEU A 180 -36.29 -24.72 -40.67
C LEU A 180 -35.92 -25.98 -41.45
N ARG A 181 -36.21 -25.98 -42.76
CA ARG A 181 -35.78 -27.05 -43.69
C ARG A 181 -34.27 -27.09 -43.88
N ASP A 182 -33.62 -25.93 -43.87
CA ASP A 182 -32.17 -25.75 -43.94
C ASP A 182 -31.69 -24.92 -42.73
N PRO A 183 -31.39 -25.55 -41.58
CA PRO A 183 -30.99 -24.87 -40.36
C PRO A 183 -29.70 -24.04 -40.48
N GLU A 184 -28.80 -24.44 -41.39
CA GLU A 184 -27.52 -23.77 -41.62
C GLU A 184 -27.70 -22.44 -42.37
N SER A 185 -28.81 -22.26 -43.07
CA SER A 185 -29.15 -20.99 -43.73
C SER A 185 -29.62 -19.88 -42.77
N PHE A 186 -29.83 -20.18 -41.48
CA PHE A 186 -30.34 -19.24 -40.50
C PHE A 186 -29.36 -18.08 -40.26
N GLN A 187 -29.88 -16.86 -40.33
CA GLN A 187 -29.19 -15.64 -39.96
C GLN A 187 -30.06 -14.82 -39.02
N HIS A 188 -29.55 -14.51 -37.82
CA HIS A 188 -30.18 -13.58 -36.89
C HIS A 188 -30.09 -12.16 -37.44
N VAL A 189 -31.20 -11.42 -37.43
CA VAL A 189 -31.24 -10.01 -37.89
C VAL A 189 -31.39 -9.08 -36.71
N SER A 190 -32.44 -9.26 -35.89
CA SER A 190 -32.70 -8.42 -34.74
C SER A 190 -33.60 -9.13 -33.73
N THR A 191 -33.52 -8.69 -32.47
CA THR A 191 -34.40 -9.16 -31.39
C THR A 191 -34.86 -7.96 -30.58
N SER A 192 -36.16 -7.89 -30.32
CA SER A 192 -36.78 -6.88 -29.46
C SER A 192 -37.51 -7.57 -28.32
N VAL A 193 -37.36 -7.03 -27.10
CA VAL A 193 -38.01 -7.54 -25.89
C VAL A 193 -38.88 -6.44 -25.31
N MET A 194 -40.13 -6.80 -25.01
CA MET A 194 -41.09 -5.91 -24.36
C MET A 194 -40.92 -5.98 -22.83
N PRO A 195 -41.29 -4.92 -22.09
CA PRO A 195 -41.30 -4.93 -20.63
C PRO A 195 -42.12 -6.10 -20.05
N VAL A 196 -41.80 -6.47 -18.80
CA VAL A 196 -42.49 -7.56 -18.11
C VAL A 196 -43.99 -7.26 -17.98
N ASP A 197 -44.81 -8.25 -18.31
CA ASP A 197 -46.26 -8.19 -18.13
C ASP A 197 -46.67 -8.48 -16.67
N PRO A 198 -47.94 -8.27 -16.28
CA PRO A 198 -48.41 -8.58 -14.93
C PRO A 198 -48.28 -10.05 -14.51
N SER A 199 -48.06 -10.97 -15.46
CA SER A 199 -47.82 -12.39 -15.21
C SER A 199 -46.35 -12.73 -14.98
N GLY A 200 -45.45 -11.74 -15.02
CA GLY A 200 -44.02 -11.94 -14.85
C GLY A 200 -43.31 -12.45 -16.11
N GLN A 201 -43.92 -12.28 -17.29
CA GLN A 201 -43.39 -12.75 -18.57
C GLN A 201 -43.00 -11.59 -19.48
N HIS A 202 -41.96 -11.81 -20.29
CA HIS A 202 -41.58 -10.93 -21.38
C HIS A 202 -42.12 -11.46 -22.69
N SER A 203 -42.57 -10.56 -23.56
CA SER A 203 -42.80 -10.88 -24.98
C SER A 203 -41.55 -10.53 -25.77
N ILE A 204 -41.08 -11.47 -26.59
CA ILE A 204 -39.88 -11.32 -27.43
C ILE A 204 -40.26 -11.52 -28.89
N THR A 205 -39.75 -10.64 -29.76
CA THR A 205 -39.87 -10.78 -31.21
C THR A 205 -38.48 -10.86 -31.80
N MET A 206 -38.21 -11.90 -32.59
CA MET A 206 -36.96 -12.07 -33.30
C MET A 206 -37.21 -12.12 -34.80
N GLN A 207 -36.48 -11.28 -35.53
CA GLN A 207 -36.41 -11.28 -36.98
C GLN A 207 -35.20 -12.11 -37.42
N TYR A 208 -35.40 -12.97 -38.40
CA TYR A 208 -34.33 -13.80 -38.96
C TYR A 208 -34.45 -13.90 -40.48
N ARG A 209 -33.39 -14.38 -41.13
CA ARG A 209 -33.39 -14.78 -42.54
C ARG A 209 -33.05 -16.26 -42.65
N ALA A 210 -33.68 -16.95 -43.58
CA ALA A 210 -33.40 -18.35 -43.87
C ALA A 210 -33.72 -18.69 -45.33
N ARG A 211 -33.13 -19.77 -45.84
CA ARG A 211 -33.38 -20.27 -47.20
C ARG A 211 -34.72 -21.02 -47.24
N ASN A 212 -35.55 -20.67 -48.21
CA ASN A 212 -36.85 -21.31 -48.46
C ASN A 212 -36.70 -22.58 -49.34
N GLY A 213 -37.82 -23.27 -49.59
CA GLY A 213 -37.84 -24.49 -50.41
C GLY A 213 -37.46 -24.31 -51.89
N PHE A 214 -37.44 -23.07 -52.40
CA PHE A 214 -37.03 -22.71 -53.76
C PHE A 214 -35.59 -22.19 -53.82
N GLY A 215 -34.85 -22.22 -52.70
CA GLY A 215 -33.46 -21.78 -52.64
C GLY A 215 -33.25 -20.28 -52.44
N GLY A 216 -34.30 -19.47 -52.38
CA GLY A 216 -34.25 -18.03 -52.08
C GLY A 216 -34.16 -17.74 -50.58
N MET A 217 -33.65 -16.55 -50.20
CA MET A 217 -33.62 -16.11 -48.80
C MET A 217 -34.87 -15.32 -48.43
N ASN A 218 -35.65 -15.82 -47.47
CA ASN A 218 -36.82 -15.12 -46.93
C ASN A 218 -36.51 -14.51 -45.56
N VAL A 219 -37.23 -13.44 -45.21
CA VAL A 219 -37.26 -12.89 -43.84
C VAL A 219 -38.42 -13.56 -43.11
N GLY A 220 -38.17 -14.00 -41.88
CA GLY A 220 -39.20 -14.57 -41.01
C GLY A 220 -39.22 -13.89 -39.65
N TYR A 221 -40.33 -14.06 -38.94
CA TYR A 221 -40.53 -13.55 -37.59
C TYR A 221 -40.89 -14.69 -36.66
N VAL A 222 -40.35 -14.65 -35.44
CA VAL A 222 -40.81 -15.51 -34.35
C VAL A 222 -41.15 -14.63 -33.16
N VAL A 223 -42.30 -14.92 -32.56
CA VAL A 223 -42.75 -14.30 -31.33
C VAL A 223 -42.72 -15.36 -30.25
N GLY A 224 -42.21 -15.03 -29.07
CA GLY A 224 -42.22 -15.91 -27.92
C GLY A 224 -42.59 -15.18 -26.65
N LYS A 225 -42.91 -15.96 -25.62
CA LYS A 225 -43.02 -15.49 -24.24
C LYS A 225 -42.08 -16.28 -23.36
N PHE A 226 -41.40 -15.60 -22.43
CA PHE A 226 -40.51 -16.25 -21.47
C PHE A 226 -40.62 -15.62 -20.08
N ARG A 227 -40.33 -16.39 -19.04
CA ARG A 227 -40.37 -15.91 -17.64
C ARG A 227 -39.16 -15.04 -17.33
N ASN A 228 -39.38 -13.89 -16.68
CA ASN A 228 -38.30 -12.98 -16.27
C ASN A 228 -37.32 -13.64 -15.28
N SER A 229 -37.80 -14.55 -14.42
CA SER A 229 -37.00 -15.17 -13.36
C SER A 229 -35.89 -16.09 -13.86
N ASP A 230 -36.16 -16.89 -14.89
CA ASP A 230 -35.28 -17.99 -15.33
C ASP A 230 -35.12 -18.10 -16.85
N CYS A 231 -35.64 -17.13 -17.60
CA CYS A 231 -35.55 -17.06 -19.07
C CYS A 231 -36.18 -18.27 -19.80
N HIS A 232 -37.00 -19.08 -19.12
CA HIS A 232 -37.65 -20.24 -19.74
C HIS A 232 -38.84 -19.80 -20.60
N PHE A 233 -38.90 -20.29 -21.85
CA PHE A 233 -40.01 -20.00 -22.77
C PHE A 233 -41.28 -20.74 -22.37
N THR A 234 -42.40 -20.02 -22.31
CA THR A 234 -43.74 -20.58 -22.08
C THR A 234 -44.49 -20.78 -23.38
N GLU A 235 -44.18 -19.98 -24.40
CA GLU A 235 -44.84 -19.99 -25.70
C GLU A 235 -43.85 -19.57 -26.79
N ILE A 236 -43.86 -20.27 -27.92
CA ILE A 236 -43.10 -19.90 -29.12
C ILE A 236 -44.02 -20.08 -30.34
N LYS A 237 -44.16 -19.02 -31.14
CA LYS A 237 -44.98 -18.96 -32.35
C LYS A 237 -44.16 -18.38 -33.50
N SER A 238 -43.94 -19.17 -34.54
CA SER A 238 -43.30 -18.72 -35.77
C SER A 238 -44.33 -18.24 -36.79
N PHE A 239 -44.01 -17.15 -37.48
CA PHE A 239 -44.75 -16.62 -38.61
C PHE A 239 -43.81 -16.61 -39.82
N SER A 240 -44.22 -17.30 -40.88
CA SER A 240 -43.55 -17.24 -42.18
C SER A 240 -44.50 -16.53 -43.13
N ASP A 241 -44.08 -15.35 -43.61
CA ASP A 241 -44.75 -14.66 -44.71
C ASP A 241 -44.46 -15.35 -46.05
#